data_AF-A0A8S3VRK0-F1
#
_entry.id   AF-A0A8S3VRK0-F1
#
_cell.length_a   1.000
_cell.length_b   1.000
_cell.length_c   1.000
_cell.angle_alpha   90.00
_cell.angle_beta   90.00
_cell.angle_gamma   90.00
#
_symmetry.space_group_name_H-M   'P 1'
#
loop_
_entity.id
_entity.type
_entity.pdbx_description
1 polymer ?
#
loop_
_entity_poly.entity_id
_entity_poly.type
_entity_poly.pdbx_seq_one_letter_code
_entity_poly.pdbx_strand_id
1 'polypeptide(L)'
;MSNNVELAGELWSHCDNPMLTALVSNVYLTAIAHKAEQLFEETLQADILSHSRKFSSRAVKLLDSMFRENETMATKALDCVSEVWDHKESPLHFGHQFSMEDFISHASAQKDASKRMYPYVNEKYTTETMNFLKEENFPKKPKSREFLPYIKDHLRLDSAFTLFTAPVIKLFLHVVFFVTALVMLSYVLTRDLQVKISILEGMLFFYIVGDLLEELWSMLVDLFEYLVILIILMFAAGIVYNANIYPNHTVTAFPRDIQNWQIWSILKIPYWQVYGELYLDFLEAADDTGCTTNSTLWQNDPSVNRCPTSDWLPPVIAATYMMLTNWLLLNIVIAMFSSRFESIKQKSSQKWRYHRHAVVIEYEHKIPSPLNIPFRVFIILFYVMCCLPFTCAMRVQRNTIEVVFYS
;
A
#
# COMPACT_ATOMS: atom_id res chain seq x y z
N MET A 1 17.90 9.58 -36.32
CA MET A 1 16.52 10.07 -36.12
C MET A 1 16.61 11.46 -35.52
N SER A 2 15.95 12.46 -36.11
CA SER A 2 16.01 13.86 -35.65
C SER A 2 15.09 14.02 -34.43
N ASN A 3 15.67 14.09 -33.22
CA ASN A 3 14.94 14.44 -31.99
C ASN A 3 14.61 15.96 -31.97
N ASN A 4 13.81 16.42 -32.94
CA ASN A 4 13.47 17.83 -33.08
C ASN A 4 12.17 18.17 -32.32
N VAL A 5 12.34 18.83 -31.17
CA VAL A 5 11.26 19.16 -30.23
C VAL A 5 10.28 20.20 -30.78
N GLU A 6 10.77 21.15 -31.57
CA GLU A 6 9.96 22.25 -32.09
C GLU A 6 9.04 21.76 -33.20
N LEU A 7 9.61 21.05 -34.18
CA LEU A 7 8.85 20.46 -35.28
C LEU A 7 7.78 19.48 -34.76
N ALA A 8 8.11 18.65 -33.77
CA ALA A 8 7.16 17.73 -33.18
C ALA A 8 6.01 18.47 -32.45
N GLY A 9 6.27 19.66 -31.89
CA GLY A 9 5.24 20.50 -31.29
C GLY A 9 4.28 21.12 -32.29
N GLU A 10 4.81 21.61 -33.41
CA GLU A 10 3.98 22.18 -34.49
C GLU A 10 3.09 21.10 -35.13
N LEU A 11 3.66 19.94 -35.46
CA LEU A 11 2.91 18.81 -36.01
C LEU A 11 1.79 18.35 -35.06
N TRP A 12 2.08 18.31 -33.76
CA TRP A 12 1.09 17.96 -32.74
C TRP A 12 -0.09 18.94 -32.70
N SER A 13 0.15 20.24 -32.86
CA SER A 13 -0.90 21.26 -32.83
C SER A 13 -1.90 21.15 -33.99
N HIS A 14 -1.51 20.48 -35.07
CA HIS A 14 -2.34 20.25 -36.26
C HIS A 14 -2.93 18.84 -36.34
N CYS A 15 -2.79 18.02 -35.29
CA CYS A 15 -3.37 16.67 -35.25
C CYS A 15 -4.87 16.68 -34.92
N ASP A 16 -5.61 15.74 -35.50
CA ASP A 16 -7.06 15.57 -35.26
C ASP A 16 -7.37 15.13 -33.82
N ASN A 17 -6.52 14.30 -33.22
CA ASN A 17 -6.67 13.76 -31.86
C ASN A 17 -5.50 14.18 -30.95
N PRO A 18 -5.36 15.47 -30.60
CA PRO A 18 -4.17 15.99 -29.93
C PRO A 18 -3.93 15.34 -28.56
N MET A 19 -4.97 14.93 -27.84
CA MET A 19 -4.83 14.29 -26.53
C MET A 19 -4.18 12.90 -26.63
N LEU A 20 -4.77 11.97 -27.41
CA LEU A 20 -4.21 10.62 -27.56
C LEU A 20 -2.82 10.68 -28.23
N THR A 21 -2.62 11.54 -29.23
CA THR A 21 -1.31 11.69 -29.89
C THR A 21 -0.22 12.13 -28.91
N ALA A 22 -0.52 13.02 -27.96
CA ALA A 22 0.45 13.42 -26.94
C ALA A 22 0.84 12.24 -26.02
N LEU A 23 -0.14 11.44 -25.59
CA LEU A 23 0.09 10.27 -24.74
C LEU A 23 0.91 9.20 -25.48
N VAL A 24 0.52 8.85 -26.71
CA VAL A 24 1.23 7.84 -27.51
C VAL A 24 2.67 8.31 -27.80
N SER A 25 2.87 9.59 -28.11
CA SER A 25 4.22 10.15 -28.31
C SER A 25 5.08 10.06 -27.04
N ASN A 26 4.50 10.31 -25.86
CA ASN A 26 5.18 10.16 -24.57
C ASN A 26 5.61 8.70 -24.32
N VAL A 27 4.75 7.71 -24.59
CA VAL A 27 5.11 6.29 -24.47
C VAL A 27 6.22 5.92 -25.44
N TYR A 28 6.10 6.33 -26.70
CA TYR A 28 7.06 5.99 -27.74
C TYR A 28 8.45 6.57 -27.44
N LEU A 29 8.52 7.84 -27.02
CA LEU A 29 9.77 8.48 -26.61
C LEU A 29 10.36 7.80 -25.37
N THR A 30 9.55 7.39 -24.40
CA THR A 30 10.01 6.66 -23.21
C THR A 30 10.58 5.29 -23.58
N ALA A 31 9.93 4.57 -24.51
CA ALA A 31 10.44 3.29 -25.02
C ALA A 31 11.76 3.45 -25.80
N ILE A 32 11.92 4.54 -26.57
CA ILE A 32 13.19 4.86 -27.24
C ILE A 32 14.26 5.20 -26.20
N ALA A 33 13.94 6.00 -25.18
CA ALA A 33 14.89 6.34 -24.12
C ALA A 33 15.40 5.09 -23.39
N HIS A 34 14.53 4.13 -23.09
CA HIS A 34 14.93 2.85 -22.49
C HIS A 34 15.86 2.04 -23.42
N LYS A 35 15.67 2.10 -24.74
CA LYS A 35 16.61 1.49 -25.70
C LYS A 35 17.96 2.23 -25.75
N ALA A 36 17.96 3.57 -25.62
CA ALA A 36 19.19 4.36 -25.56
C ALA A 36 20.02 4.07 -24.30
N GLU A 37 19.34 3.82 -23.17
CA GLU A 37 19.97 3.38 -21.92
C GLU A 37 20.72 2.04 -22.10
N GLN A 38 20.10 1.07 -22.77
CA GLN A 38 20.71 -0.23 -23.08
C GLN A 38 21.95 -0.12 -23.98
N LEU A 39 22.08 0.98 -24.72
CA LEU A 39 23.22 1.27 -25.59
C LEU A 39 24.29 2.14 -24.90
N PHE A 40 24.14 2.42 -23.59
CA PHE A 40 25.04 3.26 -22.79
C PHE A 40 25.13 4.73 -23.29
N GLU A 41 24.08 5.25 -23.93
CA GLU A 41 24.00 6.64 -24.39
C GLU A 41 23.21 7.53 -23.40
N GLU A 42 23.80 7.82 -22.23
CA GLU A 42 23.13 8.54 -21.13
C GLU A 42 22.66 9.97 -21.50
N THR A 43 23.43 10.70 -22.31
CA THR A 43 23.09 12.07 -22.73
C THR A 43 21.88 12.09 -23.66
N LEU A 44 21.84 11.18 -24.63
CA LEU A 44 20.71 11.03 -25.54
C LEU A 44 19.45 10.58 -24.80
N GLN A 45 19.59 9.64 -23.87
CA GLN A 45 18.50 9.18 -23.02
C GLN A 45 17.88 10.36 -22.25
N ALA A 46 18.70 11.18 -21.58
CA ALA A 46 18.22 12.33 -20.81
C ALA A 46 17.46 13.34 -21.70
N ASP A 47 17.96 13.61 -22.91
CA ASP A 47 17.31 14.51 -23.86
C ASP A 47 15.96 13.99 -24.34
N ILE A 48 15.86 12.71 -24.69
CA ILE A 48 14.61 12.06 -25.11
C ILE A 48 13.59 12.02 -23.96
N LEU A 49 14.03 11.72 -22.73
CA LEU A 49 13.16 11.79 -21.56
C LEU A 49 12.66 13.20 -21.28
N SER A 50 13.48 14.23 -21.52
CA SER A 50 13.04 15.62 -21.42
C SER A 50 11.94 15.93 -22.46
N HIS A 51 12.07 15.41 -23.67
CA HIS A 51 11.10 15.58 -24.74
C HIS A 51 9.78 14.85 -24.42
N SER A 52 9.87 13.62 -23.91
CA SER A 52 8.73 12.83 -23.44
C SER A 52 7.91 13.60 -22.39
N ARG A 53 8.59 14.14 -21.35
CA ARG A 53 7.97 14.97 -20.32
C ARG A 53 7.25 16.22 -20.86
N LYS A 54 7.76 16.83 -21.93
CA LYS A 54 7.07 17.96 -22.59
C LYS A 54 5.74 17.53 -23.21
N PHE A 55 5.66 16.34 -23.82
CA PHE A 55 4.41 15.80 -24.35
C PHE A 55 3.41 15.45 -23.24
N SER A 56 3.87 14.83 -22.15
CA SER A 56 3.02 14.60 -20.96
C SER A 56 2.45 15.92 -20.42
N SER A 57 3.29 16.95 -20.27
CA SER A 57 2.85 18.28 -19.82
C SER A 57 1.86 18.94 -20.78
N ARG A 58 2.04 18.78 -22.10
CA ARG A 58 1.07 19.27 -23.11
C ARG A 58 -0.28 18.59 -22.98
N ALA A 59 -0.32 17.26 -22.79
CA ALA A 59 -1.55 16.51 -22.59
C ALA A 59 -2.32 17.00 -21.35
N VAL A 60 -1.62 17.17 -20.22
CA VAL A 60 -2.23 17.67 -18.97
C VAL A 60 -2.74 19.10 -19.13
N LYS A 61 -1.99 19.99 -19.78
CA LYS A 61 -2.42 21.38 -20.03
C LYS A 61 -3.64 21.45 -20.95
N LEU A 62 -3.68 20.63 -21.99
CA LEU A 62 -4.84 20.53 -22.89
C LEU A 62 -6.08 20.02 -22.12
N LEU A 63 -5.88 19.04 -21.23
CA LEU A 63 -6.97 18.52 -20.40
C LEU A 63 -7.48 19.56 -19.39
N ASP A 64 -6.58 20.37 -18.82
CA ASP A 64 -6.93 21.49 -17.93
C ASP A 64 -7.74 22.56 -18.69
N SER A 65 -7.33 22.96 -19.91
CA SER A 65 -8.11 23.90 -20.72
C SER A 65 -9.49 23.36 -21.08
N MET A 66 -9.58 22.09 -21.49
CA MET A 66 -10.87 21.44 -21.79
C MET A 66 -11.78 21.37 -20.55
N PHE A 67 -11.20 21.10 -19.38
CA PHE A 67 -11.96 21.00 -18.14
C PHE A 67 -12.49 22.35 -17.67
N ARG A 68 -11.71 23.43 -17.84
CA ARG A 68 -12.15 24.81 -17.53
C ARG A 68 -13.29 25.29 -18.42
N GLU A 69 -13.30 24.89 -19.68
CA GLU A 69 -14.37 25.26 -20.62
C GLU A 69 -15.66 24.48 -20.34
N ASN A 70 -15.59 23.16 -20.24
CA ASN A 70 -16.75 22.33 -19.94
C ASN A 70 -16.35 21.00 -19.30
N GLU A 71 -16.59 20.89 -17.99
CA GLU A 71 -16.27 19.70 -17.22
C GLU A 71 -16.92 18.42 -17.77
N THR A 72 -18.17 18.51 -18.26
CA THR A 72 -18.91 17.33 -18.72
C THR A 72 -18.40 16.82 -20.07
N MET A 73 -18.09 17.75 -20.98
CA MET A 73 -17.53 17.43 -22.29
C MET A 73 -16.11 16.87 -22.14
N ALA A 74 -15.30 17.46 -21.26
CA ALA A 74 -13.96 16.98 -20.95
C ALA A 74 -13.97 15.54 -20.41
N THR A 75 -14.91 15.19 -19.51
CA THR A 75 -15.03 13.81 -19.02
C THR A 75 -15.44 12.84 -20.13
N LYS A 76 -16.36 13.23 -21.02
CA LYS A 76 -16.77 12.36 -22.14
C LYS A 76 -15.66 12.16 -23.17
N ALA A 77 -14.88 13.20 -23.44
CA ALA A 77 -13.76 13.13 -24.39
C ALA A 77 -12.66 12.14 -23.94
N LEU A 78 -12.47 11.96 -22.63
CA LEU A 78 -11.54 10.97 -22.07
C LEU A 78 -11.96 9.52 -22.33
N ASP A 79 -13.26 9.27 -22.49
CA ASP A 79 -13.84 7.95 -22.73
C ASP A 79 -14.05 7.65 -24.21
N CYS A 80 -13.93 8.65 -25.08
CA CYS A 80 -14.06 8.46 -26.52
C CYS A 80 -12.90 7.61 -27.06
N VAL A 81 -13.24 6.49 -27.70
CA VAL A 81 -12.27 5.67 -28.43
C VAL A 81 -11.77 6.46 -29.63
N SER A 82 -10.46 6.63 -29.71
CA SER A 82 -9.79 7.31 -30.83
C SER A 82 -8.72 6.39 -31.42
N GLU A 83 -8.41 6.57 -32.70
CA GLU A 83 -7.41 5.79 -33.41
C GLU A 83 -6.18 6.68 -33.69
N VAL A 84 -5.03 6.31 -33.13
CA VAL A 84 -3.75 6.95 -33.42
C VAL A 84 -2.68 5.87 -33.52
N TRP A 85 -2.01 5.79 -34.68
CA TRP A 85 -0.90 4.87 -34.93
C TRP A 85 -1.22 3.41 -34.54
N ASP A 86 -2.33 2.88 -35.07
CA ASP A 86 -2.89 1.53 -34.82
C ASP A 86 -3.39 1.25 -33.38
N HIS A 87 -3.34 2.22 -32.47
CA HIS A 87 -3.97 2.12 -31.16
C HIS A 87 -5.41 2.63 -31.22
N LYS A 88 -6.39 1.75 -30.96
CA LYS A 88 -7.84 2.03 -30.90
C LYS A 88 -8.35 2.01 -29.47
N GLU A 89 -8.03 3.04 -28.71
CA GLU A 89 -8.31 3.08 -27.27
C GLU A 89 -8.80 4.45 -26.84
N SER A 90 -9.43 4.51 -25.66
CA SER A 90 -9.76 5.80 -25.04
C SER A 90 -8.51 6.38 -24.37
N PRO A 91 -8.34 7.71 -24.35
CA PRO A 91 -7.21 8.36 -23.66
C PRO A 91 -7.07 7.90 -22.19
N LEU A 92 -8.19 7.62 -21.52
CA LEU A 92 -8.21 7.15 -20.14
C LEU A 92 -7.68 5.72 -19.99
N HIS A 93 -8.09 4.81 -20.88
CA HIS A 93 -7.61 3.43 -20.89
C HIS A 93 -6.13 3.37 -21.23
N PHE A 94 -5.70 4.10 -22.26
CA PHE A 94 -4.30 4.20 -22.67
C PHE A 94 -3.42 4.76 -21.53
N GLY A 95 -3.86 5.84 -20.89
CA GLY A 95 -3.16 6.43 -19.75
C GLY A 95 -2.99 5.44 -18.59
N HIS A 96 -3.97 4.57 -18.37
CA HIS A 96 -3.92 3.56 -17.30
C HIS A 96 -2.98 2.41 -17.64
N GLN A 97 -3.07 1.89 -18.87
CA GLN A 97 -2.21 0.80 -19.36
C GLN A 97 -0.73 1.16 -19.27
N PHE A 98 -0.37 2.42 -19.58
CA PHE A 98 1.02 2.91 -19.55
C PHE A 98 1.39 3.66 -18.26
N SER A 99 0.60 3.53 -17.18
CA SER A 99 0.89 4.08 -15.85
C SER A 99 1.20 5.59 -15.82
N MET A 100 0.43 6.39 -16.57
CA MET A 100 0.61 7.84 -16.63
C MET A 100 -0.01 8.56 -15.43
N GLU A 101 0.73 8.61 -14.32
CA GLU A 101 0.25 9.18 -13.04
C GLU A 101 -0.19 10.66 -13.13
N ASP A 102 0.58 11.50 -13.83
CA ASP A 102 0.28 12.94 -14.00
C ASP A 102 -1.07 13.16 -14.71
N PHE A 103 -1.36 12.34 -15.72
CA PHE A 103 -2.56 12.47 -16.54
C PHE A 103 -3.81 11.97 -15.79
N ILE A 104 -3.73 10.79 -15.17
CA ILE A 104 -4.88 10.16 -14.46
C ILE A 104 -5.22 10.88 -13.15
N SER A 105 -4.22 11.49 -12.50
CA SER A 105 -4.44 12.27 -11.27
C SER A 105 -5.14 13.61 -11.50
N HIS A 106 -5.38 14.00 -12.76
CA HIS A 106 -6.09 15.21 -13.14
C HIS A 106 -7.56 15.20 -12.67
N ALA A 107 -8.10 16.39 -12.39
CA ALA A 107 -9.46 16.54 -11.83
C ALA A 107 -10.56 15.94 -12.71
N SER A 108 -10.43 16.00 -14.04
CA SER A 108 -11.41 15.43 -14.98
C SER A 108 -11.46 13.89 -14.90
N ALA A 109 -10.31 13.22 -14.91
CA ALA A 109 -10.22 11.77 -14.74
C ALA A 109 -10.75 11.33 -13.36
N GLN A 110 -10.51 12.13 -12.32
CA GLN A 110 -11.08 11.88 -10.99
C GLN A 110 -12.61 12.09 -10.94
N LYS A 111 -13.15 13.03 -11.70
CA LYS A 111 -14.60 13.24 -11.83
C LYS A 111 -15.24 12.07 -12.57
N ASP A 112 -14.60 11.58 -13.63
CA ASP A 112 -15.05 10.38 -14.35
C ASP A 112 -15.04 9.13 -13.46
N ALA A 113 -13.93 8.88 -12.76
CA ALA A 113 -13.83 7.78 -11.78
C ALA A 113 -14.93 7.85 -10.70
N SER A 114 -15.31 9.06 -10.28
CA SER A 114 -16.41 9.25 -9.32
C SER A 114 -17.76 8.85 -9.91
N LYS A 115 -18.02 9.22 -11.17
CA LYS A 115 -19.25 8.84 -11.89
C LYS A 115 -19.33 7.32 -12.08
N ARG A 116 -18.22 6.68 -12.47
CA ARG A 116 -18.14 5.22 -12.62
C ARG A 116 -18.33 4.47 -11.30
N MET A 117 -17.79 4.98 -10.20
CA MET A 117 -17.95 4.40 -8.87
C MET A 117 -19.41 4.47 -8.38
N TYR A 118 -20.10 5.57 -8.70
CA TYR A 118 -21.47 5.86 -8.27
C TYR A 118 -22.43 6.09 -9.46
N PRO A 119 -22.65 5.10 -10.32
CA PRO A 119 -23.38 5.30 -11.58
C PRO A 119 -24.86 5.69 -11.39
N TYR A 120 -25.42 5.43 -10.20
CA TYR A 120 -26.82 5.71 -9.85
C TYR A 120 -27.02 6.93 -8.94
N VAL A 121 -25.92 7.57 -8.49
CA VAL A 121 -26.02 8.83 -7.74
C VAL A 121 -26.14 9.97 -8.75
N ASN A 122 -27.38 10.22 -9.15
CA ASN A 122 -27.69 11.34 -10.03
C ASN A 122 -27.39 12.65 -9.28
N GLU A 123 -26.60 13.55 -9.88
CA GLU A 123 -26.22 14.88 -9.32
C GLU A 123 -27.45 15.72 -8.92
N LYS A 124 -28.62 15.38 -9.50
CA LYS A 124 -29.94 15.95 -9.19
C LYS A 124 -30.55 15.43 -7.87
N TYR A 125 -30.41 14.14 -7.56
CA TYR A 125 -31.02 13.52 -6.37
C TYR A 125 -30.33 13.93 -5.08
N THR A 126 -29.03 14.25 -5.08
CA THR A 126 -28.32 14.76 -3.89
C THR A 126 -28.84 16.14 -3.47
N THR A 127 -29.21 16.97 -4.46
CA THR A 127 -29.78 18.30 -4.24
C THR A 127 -31.25 18.22 -3.84
N GLU A 128 -32.02 17.32 -4.46
CA GLU A 128 -33.42 17.04 -4.07
C GLU A 128 -33.54 16.37 -2.70
N THR A 129 -32.68 15.42 -2.34
CA THR A 129 -32.70 14.80 -1.00
C THR A 129 -32.23 15.76 0.09
N MET A 130 -31.25 16.63 -0.18
CA MET A 130 -30.90 17.75 0.72
C MET A 130 -32.03 18.76 0.91
N ASN A 131 -32.82 19.03 -0.14
CA ASN A 131 -33.99 19.91 -0.07
C ASN A 131 -35.19 19.22 0.59
N PHE A 132 -35.40 17.92 0.36
CA PHE A 132 -36.46 17.11 0.97
C PHE A 132 -36.22 16.88 2.47
N LEU A 133 -34.96 16.76 2.90
CA LEU A 133 -34.59 16.74 4.33
C LEU A 133 -34.71 18.13 5.01
N LYS A 134 -34.88 19.20 4.22
CA LYS A 134 -35.12 20.57 4.71
C LYS A 134 -36.61 20.89 4.89
N GLU A 135 -37.50 20.14 4.23
CA GLU A 135 -38.95 20.30 4.40
C GLU A 135 -39.48 19.29 5.43
N GLU A 136 -39.69 19.77 6.66
CA GLU A 136 -40.42 19.04 7.71
C GLU A 136 -41.89 18.80 7.33
N ASN A 137 -42.16 17.83 6.46
CA ASN A 137 -43.51 17.26 6.32
C ASN A 137 -43.43 15.77 5.97
N PHE A 138 -43.03 14.96 6.96
CA PHE A 138 -43.21 13.51 6.89
C PHE A 138 -44.72 13.17 6.85
N PRO A 139 -45.24 12.52 5.79
CA PRO A 139 -46.62 12.06 5.79
C PRO A 139 -46.81 10.94 6.83
N LYS A 140 -47.99 10.97 7.48
CA LYS A 140 -48.41 10.02 8.51
C LYS A 140 -48.38 8.58 7.97
N LYS A 141 -47.84 7.65 8.79
CA LYS A 141 -47.64 6.21 8.55
C LYS A 141 -48.76 5.57 7.70
N PRO A 142 -48.46 4.92 6.56
CA PRO A 142 -49.45 4.12 5.84
C PRO A 142 -49.76 2.83 6.62
N LYS A 143 -51.02 2.38 6.54
CA LYS A 143 -51.51 1.16 7.20
C LYS A 143 -50.87 -0.08 6.55
N SER A 144 -50.59 -1.07 7.39
CA SER A 144 -49.73 -2.26 7.17
C SER A 144 -50.08 -3.19 5.99
N ARG A 145 -51.17 -2.96 5.24
CA ARG A 145 -51.62 -3.85 4.17
C ARG A 145 -51.34 -3.36 2.74
N GLU A 146 -50.86 -2.13 2.57
CA GLU A 146 -50.52 -1.54 1.26
C GLU A 146 -49.01 -1.39 1.02
N PHE A 147 -48.18 -1.76 2.00
CA PHE A 147 -46.72 -1.62 1.92
C PHE A 147 -46.07 -2.64 0.96
N LEU A 148 -46.68 -3.82 0.80
CA LEU A 148 -46.17 -4.88 -0.08
C LEU A 148 -46.21 -4.53 -1.59
N PRO A 149 -47.33 -4.01 -2.15
CA PRO A 149 -47.35 -3.59 -3.55
C PRO A 149 -46.50 -2.34 -3.81
N TYR A 150 -46.33 -1.45 -2.82
CA TYR A 150 -45.47 -0.26 -2.95
C TYR A 150 -43.99 -0.62 -3.08
N ILE A 151 -43.49 -1.61 -2.31
CA ILE A 151 -42.12 -2.11 -2.44
C ILE A 151 -41.94 -2.88 -3.76
N LYS A 152 -42.95 -3.64 -4.20
CA LYS A 152 -42.88 -4.45 -5.43
C LYS A 152 -42.81 -3.59 -6.70
N ASP A 153 -43.49 -2.44 -6.73
CA ASP A 153 -43.45 -1.52 -7.87
C ASP A 153 -42.21 -0.60 -7.86
N HIS A 154 -41.58 -0.36 -6.70
CA HIS A 154 -40.40 0.51 -6.58
C HIS A 154 -39.06 -0.26 -6.58
N LEU A 155 -39.02 -1.49 -6.06
CA LEU A 155 -37.92 -2.43 -6.24
C LEU A 155 -38.26 -3.39 -7.38
N ARG A 156 -38.12 -2.91 -8.62
CA ARG A 156 -37.89 -3.82 -9.75
C ARG A 156 -36.70 -4.71 -9.38
N LEU A 157 -36.82 -6.03 -9.49
CA LEU A 157 -35.69 -6.96 -9.33
C LEU A 157 -34.50 -6.57 -10.23
N ASP A 158 -34.78 -5.96 -11.40
CA ASP A 158 -33.77 -5.33 -12.26
C ASP A 158 -33.03 -4.19 -11.55
N SER A 159 -33.70 -3.37 -10.74
CA SER A 159 -33.10 -2.30 -9.94
C SER A 159 -32.21 -2.82 -8.81
N ALA A 160 -32.54 -3.97 -8.22
CA ALA A 160 -31.68 -4.61 -7.23
C ALA A 160 -30.42 -5.21 -7.87
N PHE A 161 -30.57 -5.93 -8.99
CA PHE A 161 -29.44 -6.52 -9.72
C PHE A 161 -28.49 -5.43 -10.26
N THR A 162 -29.03 -4.33 -10.78
CA THR A 162 -28.24 -3.17 -11.20
C THR A 162 -27.51 -2.49 -10.04
N LEU A 163 -28.15 -2.38 -8.85
CA LEU A 163 -27.47 -1.88 -7.64
C LEU A 163 -26.30 -2.77 -7.20
N PHE A 164 -26.46 -4.10 -7.23
CA PHE A 164 -25.37 -5.05 -6.92
C PHE A 164 -24.26 -5.09 -7.99
N THR A 165 -24.53 -4.54 -9.18
CA THR A 165 -23.55 -4.39 -10.25
C THR A 165 -22.68 -3.14 -10.06
N ALA A 166 -23.08 -2.20 -9.19
CA ALA A 166 -22.30 -0.98 -8.92
C ALA A 166 -20.95 -1.29 -8.26
N PRO A 167 -19.83 -0.65 -8.70
CA PRO A 167 -18.49 -0.91 -8.16
C PRO A 167 -18.39 -0.69 -6.65
N VAL A 168 -19.05 0.34 -6.11
CA VAL A 168 -19.05 0.65 -4.67
C VAL A 168 -19.66 -0.48 -3.84
N ILE A 169 -20.73 -1.11 -4.32
CA ILE A 169 -21.40 -2.21 -3.63
C ILE A 169 -20.54 -3.48 -3.71
N LYS A 170 -19.91 -3.74 -4.86
CA LYS A 170 -18.94 -4.85 -5.01
C LYS A 170 -17.76 -4.70 -4.06
N LEU A 171 -17.19 -3.50 -3.94
CA LEU A 171 -16.11 -3.18 -3.01
C LEU A 171 -16.56 -3.39 -1.56
N PHE A 172 -17.72 -2.85 -1.18
CA PHE A 172 -18.27 -3.00 0.16
C PHE A 172 -18.48 -4.47 0.53
N LEU A 173 -19.09 -5.25 -0.35
CA LEU A 173 -19.26 -6.69 -0.14
C LEU A 173 -17.92 -7.40 0.00
N HIS A 174 -16.94 -7.09 -0.84
CA HIS A 174 -15.60 -7.67 -0.75
C HIS A 174 -14.94 -7.40 0.61
N VAL A 175 -15.05 -6.17 1.13
CA VAL A 175 -14.54 -5.81 2.46
C VAL A 175 -15.27 -6.57 3.56
N VAL A 176 -16.61 -6.63 3.51
CA VAL A 176 -17.41 -7.37 4.50
C VAL A 176 -17.00 -8.85 4.51
N PHE A 177 -16.91 -9.50 3.34
CA PHE A 177 -16.48 -10.90 3.26
C PHE A 177 -15.06 -11.11 3.79
N PHE A 178 -14.12 -10.22 3.45
CA PHE A 178 -12.76 -10.29 3.96
C PHE A 178 -12.70 -10.18 5.49
N VAL A 179 -13.40 -9.20 6.08
CA VAL A 179 -13.47 -9.05 7.54
C VAL A 179 -14.12 -10.27 8.19
N THR A 180 -15.19 -10.82 7.61
CA THR A 180 -15.80 -12.06 8.13
C THR A 180 -14.85 -13.25 8.07
N ALA A 181 -14.03 -13.36 7.01
CA ALA A 181 -13.02 -14.39 6.88
C ALA A 181 -11.90 -14.22 7.92
N LEU A 182 -11.46 -12.99 8.20
CA LEU A 182 -10.50 -12.71 9.28
C LEU A 182 -11.05 -13.05 10.66
N VAL A 183 -12.32 -12.73 10.93
CA VAL A 183 -12.98 -13.10 12.19
C VAL A 183 -13.11 -14.62 12.31
N MET A 184 -13.47 -15.31 11.22
CA MET A 184 -13.53 -16.77 11.19
C MET A 184 -12.13 -17.39 11.39
N LEU A 185 -11.10 -16.81 10.76
CA LEU A 185 -9.70 -17.23 10.95
C LEU A 185 -9.25 -17.03 12.39
N SER A 186 -9.51 -15.86 12.98
CA SER A 186 -9.20 -15.58 14.39
C SER A 186 -9.95 -16.54 15.34
N TYR A 187 -11.21 -16.85 15.04
CA TYR A 187 -11.99 -17.84 15.78
C TYR A 187 -11.35 -19.23 15.72
N VAL A 188 -10.96 -19.70 14.54
CA VAL A 188 -10.26 -20.98 14.35
C VAL A 188 -8.91 -21.00 15.08
N LEU A 189 -8.10 -19.94 14.95
CA LEU A 189 -6.81 -19.81 15.64
C LEU A 189 -6.94 -19.78 17.18
N THR A 190 -8.06 -19.31 17.71
CA THR A 190 -8.26 -19.18 19.17
C THR A 190 -8.93 -20.42 19.77
N ARG A 191 -9.78 -21.12 19.02
CA ARG A 191 -10.59 -22.25 19.52
C ARG A 191 -10.10 -23.63 19.07
N ASP A 192 -9.63 -23.76 17.82
CA ASP A 192 -9.37 -25.06 17.17
C ASP A 192 -7.90 -25.21 16.71
N LEU A 193 -6.97 -24.44 17.28
CA LEU A 193 -5.55 -24.53 16.97
C LEU A 193 -4.96 -25.82 17.54
N GLN A 194 -4.93 -26.88 16.73
CA GLN A 194 -4.08 -28.03 17.03
C GLN A 194 -2.61 -27.61 16.95
N VAL A 195 -1.76 -28.15 17.83
CA VAL A 195 -0.34 -27.77 18.07
C VAL A 195 0.58 -27.97 16.84
N LYS A 196 0.05 -28.32 15.67
CA LYS A 196 0.77 -28.35 14.40
C LYS A 196 0.31 -27.15 13.56
N ILE A 197 1.02 -26.03 13.67
CA ILE A 197 0.93 -24.93 12.70
C ILE A 197 1.14 -25.54 11.31
N SER A 198 0.12 -25.46 10.46
CA SER A 198 0.23 -25.96 9.09
C SER A 198 1.19 -25.06 8.31
N ILE A 199 1.99 -25.65 7.41
CA ILE A 199 2.91 -24.90 6.55
C ILE A 199 2.17 -23.76 5.81
N LEU A 200 0.89 -23.98 5.46
CA LEU A 200 0.05 -22.98 4.80
C LEU A 200 -0.27 -21.77 5.69
N GLU A 201 -0.52 -21.98 6.99
CA GLU A 201 -0.79 -20.90 7.95
C GLU A 201 0.49 -20.11 8.24
N GLY A 202 1.64 -20.79 8.28
CA GLY A 202 2.96 -20.15 8.34
C GLY A 202 3.27 -19.32 7.10
N MET A 203 2.91 -19.80 5.90
CA MET A 203 3.05 -19.03 4.65
C MET A 203 2.14 -17.80 4.62
N LEU A 204 0.90 -17.92 5.11
CA LEU A 204 -0.03 -16.80 5.19
C LEU A 204 0.44 -15.75 6.20
N PHE A 205 0.96 -16.18 7.35
CA PHE A 205 1.60 -15.29 8.32
C PHE A 205 2.82 -14.59 7.72
N PHE A 206 3.69 -15.32 7.03
CA PHE A 206 4.88 -14.75 6.39
C PHE A 206 4.53 -13.79 5.26
N TYR A 207 3.47 -14.05 4.50
CA TYR A 207 2.98 -13.14 3.47
C TYR A 207 2.44 -11.84 4.07
N ILE A 208 1.60 -11.91 5.11
CA ILE A 208 1.06 -10.72 5.79
C ILE A 208 2.16 -9.90 6.47
N VAL A 209 3.10 -10.57 7.14
CA VAL A 209 4.26 -9.90 7.76
C VAL A 209 5.20 -9.36 6.69
N GLY A 210 5.36 -10.05 5.57
CA GLY A 210 6.16 -9.61 4.42
C GLY A 210 5.62 -8.32 3.81
N ASP A 211 4.33 -8.25 3.50
CA ASP A 211 3.68 -7.04 2.98
C ASP A 211 3.78 -5.88 3.98
N LEU A 212 3.56 -6.15 5.28
CA LEU A 212 3.71 -5.15 6.34
C LEU A 212 5.17 -4.66 6.47
N LEU A 213 6.13 -5.58 6.38
CA LEU A 213 7.56 -5.24 6.44
C LEU A 213 7.99 -4.46 5.21
N GLU A 214 7.49 -4.74 4.01
CA GLU A 214 7.84 -4.00 2.79
C GLU A 214 7.42 -2.53 2.90
N GLU A 215 6.21 -2.27 3.38
CA GLU A 215 5.71 -0.90 3.60
C GLU A 215 6.48 -0.16 4.70
N LEU A 216 6.86 -0.86 5.78
CA LEU A 216 7.63 -0.29 6.89
C LEU A 216 9.13 -0.16 6.57
N TRP A 217 9.66 -1.00 5.69
CA TRP A 217 11.08 -1.06 5.35
C TRP A 217 11.55 0.26 4.74
N SER A 218 10.75 0.86 3.86
CA SER A 218 11.09 2.15 3.25
C SER A 218 11.31 3.25 4.28
N MET A 219 10.60 3.20 5.41
CA MET A 219 10.75 4.17 6.51
C MET A 219 11.90 3.76 7.45
N LEU A 220 12.14 2.47 7.62
CA LEU A 220 13.23 1.94 8.44
C LEU A 220 14.62 2.19 7.84
N VAL A 221 14.75 2.25 6.51
CA VAL A 221 16.01 2.58 5.84
C VAL A 221 16.50 3.98 6.26
N ASP A 222 15.58 4.94 6.37
CA ASP A 222 15.91 6.30 6.83
C ASP A 222 16.26 6.35 8.32
N LEU A 223 15.70 5.43 9.10
CA LEU A 223 15.96 5.29 10.54
C LEU A 223 17.26 4.51 10.82
N PHE A 224 17.78 3.75 9.85
CA PHE A 224 18.89 2.84 10.04
C PHE A 224 20.17 3.55 10.52
N GLU A 225 20.47 4.73 9.99
CA GLU A 225 21.64 5.53 10.42
C GLU A 225 21.58 5.88 11.92
N TYR A 226 20.38 6.09 12.46
CA TYR A 226 20.15 6.41 13.86
C TYR A 226 20.13 5.16 14.74
N LEU A 227 19.60 4.05 14.22
CA LEU A 227 19.69 2.75 14.90
C LEU A 227 21.15 2.36 15.14
N VAL A 228 22.05 2.66 14.21
CA VAL A 228 23.50 2.42 14.40
C VAL A 228 24.05 3.24 15.57
N ILE A 229 23.73 4.53 15.65
CA ILE A 229 24.15 5.39 16.77
C ILE A 229 23.58 4.88 18.10
N LEU A 230 22.30 4.51 18.13
CA LEU A 230 21.64 3.95 19.31
C LEU A 230 22.30 2.65 19.76
N ILE A 231 22.61 1.74 18.83
CA ILE A 231 23.30 0.47 19.12
C ILE A 231 24.70 0.75 19.71
N ILE A 232 25.45 1.71 19.17
CA ILE A 232 26.77 2.08 19.71
C ILE A 232 26.66 2.59 21.16
N LEU A 233 25.69 3.46 21.44
CA LEU A 233 25.43 3.97 22.79
C LEU A 233 24.98 2.84 23.75
N MET A 234 24.12 1.94 23.28
CA MET A 234 23.67 0.76 24.04
C MET A 234 24.84 -0.16 24.40
N PHE A 235 25.73 -0.45 23.44
CA PHE A 235 26.92 -1.26 23.71
C PHE A 235 27.86 -0.57 24.70
N ALA A 236 28.09 0.73 24.56
CA ALA A 236 28.95 1.49 25.47
C ALA A 236 28.41 1.46 26.91
N ALA A 237 27.12 1.76 27.10
CA ALA A 237 26.48 1.72 28.42
C ALA A 237 26.44 0.29 28.99
N GLY A 238 26.07 -0.70 28.18
CA GLY A 238 26.01 -2.11 28.59
C GLY A 238 27.36 -2.67 29.05
N ILE A 239 28.45 -2.33 28.34
CA ILE A 239 29.81 -2.73 28.74
C ILE A 239 30.16 -2.10 30.10
N VAL A 240 29.86 -0.82 30.31
CA VAL A 240 30.12 -0.15 31.58
C VAL A 240 29.32 -0.77 32.72
N TYR A 241 28.03 -1.08 32.54
CA TYR A 241 27.23 -1.76 33.57
C TYR A 241 27.82 -3.12 33.93
N ASN A 242 28.10 -3.95 32.92
CA ASN A 242 28.57 -5.30 33.15
C ASN A 242 29.98 -5.33 33.77
N ALA A 243 30.86 -4.40 33.37
CA ALA A 243 32.22 -4.31 33.90
C ALA A 243 32.28 -3.90 35.38
N ASN A 244 31.35 -3.04 35.84
CA ASN A 244 31.30 -2.60 37.24
C ASN A 244 30.51 -3.58 38.12
N ILE A 245 29.36 -4.08 37.66
CA ILE A 245 28.52 -5.00 38.45
C ILE A 245 29.20 -6.36 38.63
N TYR A 246 29.93 -6.86 37.63
CA TYR A 246 30.63 -8.16 37.67
C TYR A 246 32.14 -8.05 37.37
N PRO A 247 32.95 -7.48 38.28
CA PRO A 247 34.37 -7.20 38.00
C PRO A 247 35.20 -8.48 37.90
N ASN A 248 36.09 -8.64 36.91
CA ASN A 248 36.86 -9.87 36.65
C ASN A 248 36.02 -11.11 36.25
N HIS A 249 34.77 -10.92 35.81
CA HIS A 249 34.04 -11.98 35.13
C HIS A 249 34.50 -12.08 33.67
N THR A 250 34.99 -13.26 33.26
CA THR A 250 35.43 -13.46 31.87
C THR A 250 34.21 -13.64 30.97
N VAL A 251 33.84 -12.58 30.28
CA VAL A 251 32.78 -12.62 29.27
C VAL A 251 33.41 -13.05 27.95
N THR A 252 33.07 -14.26 27.49
CA THR A 252 33.38 -14.66 26.13
C THR A 252 32.30 -14.07 25.22
N ALA A 253 32.61 -12.95 24.55
CA ALA A 253 31.66 -12.25 23.67
C ALA A 253 31.13 -13.13 22.51
N PHE A 254 31.88 -14.16 22.12
CA PHE A 254 31.53 -15.11 21.06
C PHE A 254 31.68 -16.56 21.57
N PRO A 255 30.69 -17.10 22.28
CA PRO A 255 30.71 -18.52 22.66
C PRO A 255 30.49 -19.40 21.42
N ARG A 256 31.06 -20.62 21.45
CA ARG A 256 30.82 -21.65 20.43
C ARG A 256 29.39 -22.21 20.48
N ASP A 257 28.72 -22.06 21.63
CA ASP A 257 27.35 -22.50 21.87
C ASP A 257 26.35 -21.33 21.75
N ILE A 258 25.45 -21.43 20.78
CA ILE A 258 24.47 -20.39 20.43
C ILE A 258 23.40 -20.19 21.53
N GLN A 259 23.24 -21.18 22.41
CA GLN A 259 22.15 -21.24 23.38
C GLN A 259 22.33 -20.29 24.58
N ASN A 260 23.56 -19.86 24.88
CA ASN A 260 23.89 -18.96 25.99
C ASN A 260 24.68 -17.75 25.49
N TRP A 261 24.08 -16.91 24.65
CA TRP A 261 24.69 -15.67 24.18
C TRP A 261 24.85 -14.66 25.33
N GLN A 262 26.04 -14.62 25.91
CA GLN A 262 26.41 -13.66 26.97
C GLN A 262 26.41 -12.20 26.50
N ILE A 263 26.33 -11.94 25.19
CA ILE A 263 26.15 -10.57 24.68
C ILE A 263 24.74 -10.03 24.97
N TRP A 264 23.75 -10.92 25.12
CA TRP A 264 22.37 -10.53 25.38
C TRP A 264 22.20 -10.01 26.82
N SER A 265 22.97 -10.52 27.79
CA SER A 265 22.96 -9.98 29.15
C SER A 265 23.52 -8.55 29.22
N ILE A 266 24.45 -8.20 28.33
CA ILE A 266 25.01 -6.84 28.23
C ILE A 266 24.01 -5.86 27.58
N LEU A 267 23.33 -6.30 26.51
CA LEU A 267 22.45 -5.43 25.72
C LEU A 267 21.03 -5.30 26.27
N LYS A 268 20.54 -6.29 27.03
CA LYS A 268 19.16 -6.33 27.51
C LYS A 268 18.79 -5.10 28.34
N ILE A 269 19.62 -4.73 29.31
CA ILE A 269 19.33 -3.61 30.22
C ILE A 269 19.28 -2.27 29.48
N PRO A 270 20.33 -1.84 28.74
CA PRO A 270 20.27 -0.58 28.00
C PRO A 270 19.19 -0.58 26.91
N TYR A 271 18.80 -1.74 26.37
CA TYR A 271 17.67 -1.86 25.44
C TYR A 271 16.33 -1.47 26.08
N TRP A 272 15.98 -2.10 27.20
CA TRP A 272 14.70 -1.82 27.87
C TRP A 272 14.63 -0.40 28.44
N GLN A 273 15.78 0.16 28.82
CA GLN A 273 15.91 1.56 29.21
C GLN A 273 15.44 2.54 28.13
N VAL A 274 15.65 2.25 26.83
CA VAL A 274 15.11 3.08 25.72
C VAL A 274 13.58 3.19 25.78
N TYR A 275 12.91 2.15 26.29
CA TYR A 275 11.45 2.11 26.43
C TYR A 275 10.94 2.63 27.78
N GLY A 276 11.82 3.07 28.67
CA GLY A 276 11.47 3.64 29.97
C GLY A 276 11.64 2.71 31.18
N GLU A 277 12.06 1.46 30.98
CA GLU A 277 12.30 0.51 32.08
C GLU A 277 13.71 0.69 32.65
N LEU A 278 13.83 1.26 33.85
CA LEU A 278 15.12 1.68 34.40
C LEU A 278 15.99 0.53 34.96
N TYR A 279 15.35 -0.52 35.51
CA TYR A 279 16.01 -1.62 36.23
C TYR A 279 16.98 -1.17 37.34
N LEU A 280 16.58 -0.18 38.15
CA LEU A 280 17.43 0.41 39.19
C LEU A 280 17.90 -0.63 40.22
N ASP A 281 17.01 -1.52 40.67
CA ASP A 281 17.32 -2.56 41.67
C ASP A 281 18.47 -3.47 41.23
N PHE A 282 18.59 -3.72 39.92
CA PHE A 282 19.68 -4.50 39.35
C PHE A 282 20.99 -3.69 39.27
N LEU A 283 20.90 -2.40 38.92
CA LEU A 283 22.07 -1.51 38.78
C LEU A 283 22.69 -1.12 40.13
N GLU A 284 21.88 -1.02 41.18
CA GLU A 284 22.34 -0.71 42.55
C GLU A 284 22.84 -1.96 43.30
N ALA A 285 22.76 -3.14 42.68
CA ALA A 285 23.09 -4.44 43.27
C ALA A 285 22.26 -4.72 44.54
N ALA A 286 20.96 -4.42 44.50
CA ALA A 286 20.06 -4.58 45.65
C ALA A 286 19.54 -6.02 45.84
N ASP A 287 19.65 -6.88 44.83
CA ASP A 287 19.19 -8.28 44.86
C ASP A 287 20.37 -9.26 44.97
N ASP A 288 20.57 -9.79 46.18
CA ASP A 288 21.60 -10.78 46.54
C ASP A 288 21.04 -12.21 46.71
N THR A 289 19.81 -12.48 46.25
CA THR A 289 19.16 -13.76 46.51
C THR A 289 19.72 -14.90 45.63
N GLY A 290 20.37 -15.89 46.25
CA GLY A 290 20.80 -17.13 45.59
C GLY A 290 22.11 -17.07 44.81
N CYS A 291 23.00 -16.13 45.13
CA CYS A 291 24.31 -15.96 44.49
C CYS A 291 25.48 -16.25 45.45
N THR A 292 26.70 -16.40 44.91
CA THR A 292 27.93 -16.56 45.72
C THR A 292 28.98 -15.50 45.38
N THR A 293 29.72 -15.03 46.40
CA THR A 293 30.85 -14.10 46.25
C THR A 293 32.19 -14.83 46.10
N ASN A 294 32.23 -16.13 46.38
CA ASN A 294 33.47 -16.91 46.38
C ASN A 294 33.93 -17.25 44.95
N SER A 295 35.12 -16.76 44.57
CA SER A 295 35.68 -16.89 43.21
C SER A 295 35.84 -18.32 42.73
N THR A 296 36.10 -19.26 43.62
CA THR A 296 36.30 -20.66 43.23
C THR A 296 35.00 -21.42 43.00
N LEU A 297 33.87 -20.95 43.53
CA LEU A 297 32.57 -21.62 43.40
C LEU A 297 31.91 -21.29 42.06
N TRP A 298 31.83 -20.02 41.68
CA TRP A 298 31.21 -19.60 40.42
C TRP A 298 32.10 -19.83 39.18
N GLN A 299 33.40 -20.10 39.35
CA GLN A 299 34.28 -20.48 38.24
C GLN A 299 34.22 -21.98 37.91
N ASN A 300 33.99 -22.83 38.93
CA ASN A 300 34.00 -24.28 38.79
C ASN A 300 32.60 -24.85 38.50
N ASP A 301 31.54 -24.22 39.01
CA ASP A 301 30.16 -24.64 38.80
C ASP A 301 29.36 -23.60 37.98
N PRO A 302 28.99 -23.88 36.72
CA PRO A 302 28.20 -22.99 35.87
C PRO A 302 26.76 -22.75 36.37
N SER A 303 26.28 -23.55 37.33
CA SER A 303 24.95 -23.44 37.93
C SER A 303 24.86 -22.39 39.04
N VAL A 304 26.00 -21.86 39.48
CA VAL A 304 26.08 -20.91 40.59
C VAL A 304 26.40 -19.53 40.05
N ASN A 305 25.45 -18.61 40.19
CA ASN A 305 25.61 -17.23 39.75
C ASN A 305 26.44 -16.40 40.74
N ARG A 306 27.23 -15.48 40.22
CA ARG A 306 27.98 -14.52 41.02
C ARG A 306 27.09 -13.38 41.52
N CYS A 307 27.31 -12.92 42.75
CA CYS A 307 26.60 -11.75 43.29
C CYS A 307 27.04 -10.44 42.60
N PRO A 308 26.09 -9.52 42.34
CA PRO A 308 26.41 -8.19 41.83
C PRO A 308 27.21 -7.39 42.87
N THR A 309 28.09 -6.51 42.41
CA THR A 309 28.83 -5.59 43.29
C THR A 309 28.21 -4.19 43.18
N SER A 310 27.93 -3.56 44.32
CA SER A 310 27.35 -2.20 44.35
C SER A 310 28.43 -1.16 44.08
N ASP A 311 28.25 -0.39 43.01
CA ASP A 311 29.06 0.76 42.63
C ASP A 311 28.14 1.95 42.32
N TRP A 312 28.61 3.19 42.54
CA TRP A 312 27.83 4.40 42.26
C TRP A 312 27.81 4.77 40.76
N LEU A 313 28.73 4.21 39.97
CA LEU A 313 28.93 4.57 38.56
C LEU A 313 27.78 4.08 37.64
N PRO A 314 27.28 2.83 37.73
CA PRO A 314 26.22 2.35 36.86
C PRO A 314 24.92 3.18 36.91
N PRO A 315 24.39 3.59 38.09
CA PRO A 315 23.21 4.46 38.14
C PRO A 315 23.43 5.84 37.50
N VAL A 316 24.62 6.45 37.66
CA VAL A 316 24.96 7.75 37.06
C VAL A 316 25.07 7.66 35.54
N ILE A 317 25.68 6.59 35.04
CA ILE A 317 25.75 6.32 33.59
C ILE A 317 24.35 6.04 33.04
N ALA A 318 23.49 5.34 33.79
CA ALA A 318 22.10 5.13 33.40
C ALA A 318 21.30 6.43 33.31
N ALA A 319 21.43 7.34 34.28
CA ALA A 319 20.78 8.65 34.21
C ALA A 319 21.24 9.46 32.99
N THR A 320 22.55 9.45 32.71
CA THR A 320 23.13 10.16 31.56
C THR A 320 22.70 9.54 30.23
N TYR A 321 22.72 8.20 30.15
CA TYR A 321 22.27 7.43 28.99
C TYR A 321 20.79 7.70 28.70
N MET A 322 19.92 7.62 29.72
CA MET A 322 18.48 7.89 29.59
C MET A 322 18.19 9.32 29.11
N MET A 323 18.97 10.30 29.58
CA MET A 323 18.84 11.68 29.10
C MET A 323 19.24 11.79 27.62
N LEU A 324 20.38 11.20 27.25
CA LEU A 324 20.89 11.24 25.88
C LEU A 324 19.99 10.48 24.90
N THR A 325 19.50 9.28 25.26
CA THR A 325 18.61 8.50 24.40
C THR A 325 17.25 9.14 24.25
N ASN A 326 16.66 9.68 25.31
CA ASN A 326 15.37 10.39 25.19
C ASN A 326 15.50 11.67 24.36
N TRP A 327 16.60 12.41 24.50
CA TRP A 327 16.86 13.59 23.67
C TRP A 327 17.13 13.21 22.21
N LEU A 328 17.98 12.21 21.97
CA LEU A 328 18.38 11.77 20.64
C LEU A 328 17.21 11.11 19.88
N LEU A 329 16.55 10.14 20.52
CA LEU A 329 15.51 9.31 19.91
C LEU A 329 14.28 10.16 19.60
N LEU A 330 13.72 10.90 20.55
CA LEU A 330 12.47 11.62 20.31
C LEU A 330 12.68 12.82 19.38
N ASN A 331 13.70 13.64 19.58
CA ASN A 331 13.79 14.89 18.83
C ASN A 331 14.21 14.69 17.38
N ILE A 332 15.07 13.71 17.09
CA ILE A 332 15.52 13.49 15.72
C ILE A 332 14.53 12.61 14.94
N VAL A 333 14.00 11.55 15.55
CA VAL A 333 13.03 10.66 14.89
C VAL A 333 11.75 11.43 14.55
N ILE A 334 11.26 12.29 15.45
CA ILE A 334 10.09 13.15 15.16
C ILE A 334 10.40 14.14 14.02
N ALA A 335 11.57 14.79 14.03
CA ALA A 335 11.93 15.76 12.99
C ALA A 335 12.03 15.12 11.59
N MET A 336 12.64 13.93 11.51
CA MET A 336 12.73 13.17 10.27
C MET A 336 11.37 12.69 9.79
N PHE A 337 10.56 12.10 10.67
CA PHE A 337 9.22 11.67 10.29
C PHE A 337 8.38 12.86 9.83
N SER A 338 8.51 14.04 10.45
CA SER A 338 7.82 15.25 10.01
C SER A 338 8.22 15.65 8.58
N SER A 339 9.53 15.72 8.30
CA SER A 339 10.03 16.08 6.96
C SER A 339 9.69 15.03 5.90
N ARG A 340 9.86 13.74 6.22
CA ARG A 340 9.50 12.64 5.32
C ARG A 340 8.00 12.59 5.10
N PHE A 341 7.19 12.75 6.14
CA PHE A 341 5.73 12.82 6.02
C PHE A 341 5.31 13.97 5.09
N GLU A 342 5.93 15.15 5.19
CA GLU A 342 5.59 16.28 4.32
C GLU A 342 5.96 16.00 2.85
N SER A 343 7.15 15.44 2.59
CA SER A 343 7.56 15.06 1.23
C SER A 343 6.70 13.91 0.65
N ILE A 344 6.33 12.93 1.47
CA ILE A 344 5.42 11.84 1.09
C ILE A 344 4.03 12.42 0.84
N LYS A 345 3.52 13.33 1.67
CA LYS A 345 2.19 13.93 1.51
C LYS A 345 2.04 14.64 0.16
N GLN A 346 3.08 15.36 -0.30
CA GLN A 346 3.06 16.04 -1.60
C GLN A 346 2.92 15.06 -2.77
N LYS A 347 3.62 13.92 -2.74
CA LYS A 347 3.55 12.89 -3.79
C LYS A 347 2.37 11.92 -3.61
N SER A 348 1.92 11.74 -2.37
CA SER A 348 0.87 10.79 -1.97
C SER A 348 -0.48 11.18 -2.54
N SER A 349 -0.83 12.48 -2.57
CA SER A 349 -2.12 12.90 -3.14
C SER A 349 -2.25 12.52 -4.61
N GLN A 350 -1.16 12.62 -5.38
CA GLN A 350 -1.16 12.26 -6.79
C GLN A 350 -1.26 10.75 -6.97
N LYS A 351 -0.42 10.01 -6.25
CA LYS A 351 -0.39 8.54 -6.28
C LYS A 351 -1.72 7.94 -5.81
N TRP A 352 -2.35 8.53 -4.78
CA TRP A 352 -3.68 8.13 -4.31
C TRP A 352 -4.75 8.32 -5.39
N ARG A 353 -4.74 9.45 -6.13
CA ARG A 353 -5.68 9.69 -7.24
C ARG A 353 -5.50 8.67 -8.36
N TYR A 354 -4.26 8.31 -8.69
CA TYR A 354 -3.96 7.26 -9.66
C TYR A 354 -4.49 5.88 -9.19
N HIS A 355 -4.13 5.45 -7.98
CA HIS A 355 -4.61 4.17 -7.44
C HIS A 355 -6.13 4.13 -7.30
N ARG A 356 -6.76 5.24 -6.89
CA ARG A 356 -8.23 5.35 -6.83
C ARG A 356 -8.86 5.04 -8.19
N HIS A 357 -8.31 5.59 -9.27
CA HIS A 357 -8.81 5.32 -10.63
C HIS A 357 -8.62 3.85 -11.02
N ALA A 358 -7.45 3.27 -10.73
CA ALA A 358 -7.18 1.85 -10.97
C ALA A 358 -8.19 0.94 -10.24
N VAL A 359 -8.45 1.21 -8.96
CA VAL A 359 -9.45 0.48 -8.16
C VAL A 359 -10.84 0.59 -8.77
N VAL A 360 -11.24 1.78 -9.24
CA VAL A 360 -12.56 1.96 -9.88
C VAL A 360 -12.70 1.07 -11.12
N ILE A 361 -11.71 1.07 -12.01
CA ILE A 361 -11.72 0.25 -13.24
C ILE A 361 -11.73 -1.25 -12.90
N GLU A 362 -10.94 -1.67 -11.90
CA GLU A 362 -10.90 -3.06 -11.46
C GLU A 362 -12.28 -3.53 -10.99
N TYR A 363 -12.93 -2.78 -10.08
CA TYR A 363 -14.23 -3.15 -9.52
C TYR A 363 -15.41 -2.97 -10.48
N GLU A 364 -15.23 -2.19 -11.55
CA GLU A 364 -16.18 -2.13 -12.66
C GLU A 364 -16.34 -3.51 -13.33
N HIS A 365 -15.21 -4.16 -13.63
CA HIS A 365 -15.17 -5.46 -14.33
C HIS A 365 -15.25 -6.68 -13.39
N LYS A 366 -14.88 -6.51 -12.11
CA LYS A 366 -14.85 -7.60 -11.13
C LYS A 366 -16.25 -8.10 -10.79
N ILE A 367 -16.37 -9.40 -10.57
CA ILE A 367 -17.59 -10.04 -10.06
C ILE A 367 -17.56 -9.97 -8.52
N PRO A 368 -18.68 -9.64 -7.85
CA PRO A 368 -18.70 -9.59 -6.38
C PRO A 368 -18.31 -10.94 -5.76
N SER A 369 -17.38 -10.91 -4.80
CA SER A 369 -17.09 -12.05 -3.94
C SER A 369 -18.27 -12.31 -2.99
N PRO A 370 -18.64 -13.57 -2.67
CA PRO A 370 -18.05 -14.85 -3.06
C PRO A 370 -18.60 -15.46 -4.36
N LEU A 371 -19.57 -14.80 -5.02
CA LEU A 371 -20.22 -15.31 -6.25
C LEU A 371 -19.25 -15.49 -7.42
N ASN A 372 -18.07 -14.87 -7.34
CA ASN A 372 -16.98 -15.07 -8.27
C ASN A 372 -16.54 -16.55 -8.41
N ILE A 373 -16.54 -17.34 -7.33
CA ILE A 373 -16.10 -18.75 -7.36
C ILE A 373 -17.05 -19.62 -8.19
N PRO A 374 -18.36 -19.73 -7.86
CA PRO A 374 -19.27 -20.55 -8.65
C PRO A 374 -19.41 -20.06 -10.09
N PHE A 375 -19.34 -18.75 -10.33
CA PHE A 375 -19.44 -18.19 -11.68
C PHE A 375 -18.20 -18.50 -12.53
N ARG A 376 -16.99 -18.43 -11.97
CA ARG A 376 -15.77 -18.85 -12.68
C ARG A 376 -15.76 -20.34 -12.97
N VAL A 377 -16.22 -21.17 -12.03
CA VAL A 377 -16.37 -22.62 -12.26
C VAL A 377 -17.37 -22.87 -13.39
N PHE A 378 -18.49 -22.17 -13.43
CA PHE A 378 -19.47 -22.27 -14.51
C PHE A 378 -18.90 -21.84 -15.88
N ILE A 379 -18.17 -20.72 -15.95
CA ILE A 379 -17.50 -20.27 -17.18
C ILE A 379 -16.48 -21.29 -17.65
N ILE A 380 -15.64 -21.82 -16.76
CA ILE A 380 -14.63 -22.82 -17.11
C ILE A 380 -15.30 -24.09 -17.63
N LEU A 381 -16.36 -24.56 -16.96
CA LEU A 381 -17.15 -25.70 -17.43
C LEU A 381 -17.79 -25.44 -18.80
N PHE A 382 -18.31 -24.24 -19.04
CA PHE A 382 -18.84 -23.82 -20.33
C PHE A 382 -17.76 -23.77 -21.41
N TYR A 383 -16.58 -23.24 -21.11
CA TYR A 383 -15.44 -23.23 -22.04
C TYR A 383 -14.96 -24.65 -22.37
N VAL A 384 -14.87 -25.54 -21.38
CA VAL A 384 -14.51 -26.95 -21.59
C VAL A 384 -15.58 -27.67 -22.42
N MET A 385 -16.87 -27.38 -22.17
CA MET A 385 -17.99 -27.90 -22.98
C MET A 385 -18.02 -27.34 -24.41
N CYS A 386 -17.60 -26.08 -24.60
CA CYS A 386 -17.54 -25.43 -25.91
C CYS A 386 -16.28 -25.82 -26.70
N CYS A 387 -15.20 -26.20 -26.01
CA CYS A 387 -13.98 -26.78 -26.59
C CYS A 387 -14.06 -28.31 -26.79
N LEU A 388 -15.12 -28.98 -26.33
CA LEU A 388 -15.43 -30.35 -26.70
C LEU A 388 -15.88 -30.38 -28.19
N PRO A 389 -15.32 -31.30 -29.00
CA PRO A 389 -15.32 -31.16 -30.44
C PRO A 389 -16.64 -31.66 -31.02
N PHE A 390 -17.67 -30.81 -31.10
CA PHE A 390 -18.82 -31.14 -31.96
C PHE A 390 -19.35 -30.03 -32.87
N THR A 391 -18.88 -28.78 -32.80
CA THR A 391 -19.17 -27.78 -33.85
C THR A 391 -18.05 -26.74 -34.00
N CYS A 392 -16.92 -27.17 -34.55
CA CYS A 392 -15.88 -26.28 -35.06
C CYS A 392 -16.31 -25.71 -36.43
N ALA A 393 -17.29 -24.79 -36.45
CA ALA A 393 -17.81 -24.19 -37.68
C ALA A 393 -18.10 -22.68 -37.61
N MET A 394 -17.62 -21.96 -36.60
CA MET A 394 -17.72 -20.49 -36.54
C MET A 394 -16.35 -19.87 -36.19
N ARG A 395 -15.41 -20.03 -37.12
CA ARG A 395 -14.06 -19.45 -37.08
C ARG A 395 -14.03 -18.10 -37.81
N VAL A 396 -14.78 -17.07 -37.37
CA VAL A 396 -14.69 -15.72 -38.00
C VAL A 396 -14.78 -14.49 -37.07
N GLN A 397 -15.18 -14.57 -35.79
CA GLN A 397 -15.09 -13.40 -34.88
C GLN A 397 -14.18 -13.69 -33.68
N ARG A 398 -12.87 -13.71 -33.93
CA ARG A 398 -11.84 -14.04 -32.92
C ARG A 398 -11.12 -12.82 -32.33
N ASN A 399 -11.38 -11.59 -32.76
CA ASN A 399 -10.53 -10.44 -32.38
C ASN A 399 -11.14 -9.40 -31.41
N THR A 400 -12.31 -9.64 -30.79
CA THR A 400 -12.92 -8.62 -29.90
C THR A 400 -13.10 -9.03 -28.44
N ILE A 401 -12.80 -10.28 -28.06
CA ILE A 401 -13.04 -10.77 -26.69
C ILE A 401 -11.73 -10.99 -25.90
N GLU A 402 -10.57 -11.08 -26.55
CA GLU A 402 -9.29 -11.33 -25.87
C GLU A 402 -8.71 -10.12 -25.12
N VAL A 403 -9.25 -8.90 -25.29
CA VAL A 403 -8.69 -7.68 -24.64
C VAL A 403 -9.33 -7.36 -23.28
N VAL A 404 -10.47 -7.99 -22.91
CA VAL A 404 -11.21 -7.60 -21.69
C VAL A 404 -10.87 -8.44 -20.45
N PHE A 405 -10.11 -9.54 -20.57
CA PHE A 405 -9.96 -10.50 -19.46
C PHE A 405 -8.53 -10.78 -18.96
N TYR A 406 -7.51 -10.14 -19.54
CA TYR A 406 -6.15 -10.16 -19.01
C TYR A 406 -5.61 -8.74 -18.85
N SER A 407 -6.09 -8.03 -17.83
CA SER A 407 -5.45 -6.87 -17.20
C SER A 407 -5.95 -6.76 -15.77
#